data_AF-A0A9Q3PYN1-F1
#
_entry.id   AF-A0A9Q3PYN1-F1
#
_cell.length_a   1.000
_cell.length_b   1.000
_cell.length_c   1.000
_cell.angle_alpha   90.00
_cell.angle_beta   90.00
_cell.angle_gamma   90.00
#
_symmetry.space_group_name_H-M   'P 1'
#
loop_
_entity.id
_entity.type
_entity.pdbx_description
1 polymer ?
#
loop_
_entity_poly.entity_id
_entity_poly.type
_entity_poly.pdbx_seq_one_letter_code
_entity_poly.pdbx_strand_id
1 'polypeptide(L)'
;MKDCKDPSLSSKLDETWRKEYDEGRFNLLDGILYHRAKNTCVMASTDRNLIDTILHECHHSVADGHLSEDRTLERVKTCSWWPNWKKHVAEYCQTCDRCQ
;
A
#
# COMPACT_ATOMS: atom_id res chain seq x y z
N MET A 1 0.11 5.86 24.33
CA MET A 1 -0.54 6.39 23.12
C MET A 1 -1.90 5.72 23.06
N LYS A 2 -3.00 6.47 23.09
CA LYS A 2 -4.35 5.87 23.14
C LYS A 2 -4.70 5.39 21.75
N ASP A 3 -4.93 4.09 21.61
CA ASP A 3 -5.48 3.46 20.41
C ASP A 3 -6.85 4.08 20.10
N CYS A 4 -6.87 5.16 19.33
CA CYS A 4 -8.09 5.80 18.84
C CYS A 4 -8.57 5.01 17.62
N LYS A 5 -9.19 3.85 17.86
CA LYS A 5 -10.13 3.30 16.88
C LYS A 5 -11.31 4.28 16.85
N ASP A 6 -11.29 5.23 15.93
CA ASP A 6 -12.44 6.10 15.66
C ASP A 6 -13.60 5.21 15.15
N PRO A 7 -14.71 5.10 15.89
CA PRO A 7 -15.82 4.23 15.50
C PRO A 7 -16.53 4.73 14.23
N SER A 8 -16.47 6.04 13.96
CA SER A 8 -17.16 6.67 12.84
C SER A 8 -16.46 6.42 11.50
N LEU A 9 -15.16 6.11 11.54
CA LEU A 9 -14.37 5.76 10.37
C LEU A 9 -14.70 4.34 9.87
N SER A 10 -14.87 3.38 10.78
CA SER A 10 -15.15 1.96 10.44
C SER A 10 -16.37 1.79 9.51
N SER A 11 -17.44 2.54 9.76
CA SER A 11 -18.69 2.46 8.98
C SER A 11 -18.60 3.09 7.59
N LYS A 12 -17.55 3.89 7.31
CA LYS A 12 -17.33 4.57 6.03
C LYS A 12 -16.31 3.85 5.15
N LEU A 13 -15.59 2.88 5.72
CA LEU A 13 -14.58 2.10 5.01
C LEU A 13 -15.24 1.01 4.18
N ASP A 14 -14.67 0.79 3.00
CA ASP A 14 -14.99 -0.36 2.14
C ASP A 14 -14.71 -1.68 2.89
N GLU A 15 -15.40 -2.77 2.55
CA GLU A 15 -15.37 -4.04 3.31
C GLU A 15 -13.94 -4.54 3.55
N THR A 16 -13.06 -4.39 2.56
CA THR A 16 -11.67 -4.85 2.67
C THR A 16 -10.86 -4.02 3.68
N TRP A 17 -11.09 -2.71 3.70
CA TRP A 17 -10.45 -1.79 4.66
C TRP A 17 -11.00 -1.98 6.07
N ARG A 18 -12.32 -2.16 6.18
CA ARG A 18 -13.01 -2.37 7.46
C ARG A 18 -12.52 -3.63 8.16
N LYS A 19 -12.30 -4.72 7.42
CA LYS A 19 -11.75 -5.96 7.98
C LYS A 19 -10.39 -5.74 8.65
N GLU A 20 -9.44 -5.14 7.92
CA GLU A 20 -8.10 -4.86 8.44
C GLU A 20 -8.12 -3.88 9.63
N TYR A 21 -9.06 -2.93 9.61
CA TYR A 21 -9.29 -1.97 10.69
C TYR A 21 -9.85 -2.60 11.97
N ASP A 22 -10.85 -3.47 11.83
CA ASP A 22 -11.43 -4.19 12.97
C ASP A 22 -10.37 -5.07 13.65
N GLU A 23 -9.53 -5.73 12.84
CA GLU A 23 -8.39 -6.53 13.29
C GLU A 23 -7.24 -5.70 13.92
N GLY A 24 -7.37 -4.37 14.00
CA GLY A 24 -6.40 -3.49 14.66
C GLY A 24 -5.10 -3.32 13.87
N ARG A 25 -5.14 -3.52 12.55
CA ARG A 25 -3.97 -3.36 11.67
C ARG A 25 -3.76 -1.92 11.20
N PHE A 26 -4.51 -0.95 11.72
CA PHE A 26 -4.29 0.46 11.42
C PHE A 26 -4.01 1.31 12.65
N ASN A 27 -3.22 2.35 12.45
CA ASN A 27 -3.06 3.48 13.36
C ASN A 27 -3.53 4.74 12.66
N LEU A 28 -4.35 5.54 13.33
CA LEU A 28 -4.73 6.86 12.85
C LEU A 28 -3.81 7.91 13.50
N LEU A 29 -3.03 8.62 12.68
CA LEU A 29 -2.12 9.66 13.13
C LEU A 29 -2.31 10.89 12.25
N ASP A 30 -2.67 12.02 12.86
CA ASP A 30 -2.89 13.30 12.17
C ASP A 30 -3.92 13.21 11.01
N GLY A 31 -4.94 12.37 11.16
CA GLY A 31 -5.93 12.13 10.11
C GLY A 31 -5.47 11.20 8.98
N ILE A 32 -4.25 10.67 9.05
CA ILE A 32 -3.68 9.71 8.09
C ILE A 32 -3.73 8.31 8.69
N LEU A 33 -4.21 7.34 7.90
CA LEU A 33 -4.18 5.92 8.27
C LEU A 33 -2.82 5.31 7.94
N TYR A 34 -2.25 4.58 8.90
CA TYR A 34 -1.03 3.82 8.77
C TYR A 34 -1.32 2.34 8.97
N HIS A 35 -1.02 1.52 7.97
CA HIS A 35 -1.14 0.07 8.06
C HIS A 35 0.06 -0.52 8.79
N ARG A 36 -0.20 -1.37 9.78
CA ARG A 36 0.81 -2.08 10.57
C ARG A 36 0.76 -3.56 10.23
N ALA A 37 1.87 -4.07 9.70
CA ALA A 37 2.04 -5.49 9.40
C ALA A 37 3.39 -5.98 9.95
N LYS A 38 3.39 -6.95 10.86
CA LYS A 38 4.58 -7.57 11.49
C LYS A 38 5.66 -6.56 11.92
N ASN A 39 6.57 -6.21 11.01
CA ASN A 39 7.72 -5.30 11.23
C ASN A 39 7.65 -4.00 10.40
N THR A 40 6.54 -3.73 9.74
CA THR A 40 6.34 -2.56 8.86
C THR A 40 5.17 -1.73 9.34
N CYS A 41 5.32 -0.40 9.22
CA CYS A 41 4.26 0.58 9.44
C CYS A 41 4.35 1.57 8.28
N VAL A 42 3.38 1.50 7.36
CA VAL A 42 3.38 2.28 6.12
C VAL A 42 2.09 3.04 5.96
N MET A 43 2.10 4.13 5.20
CA MET A 43 0.89 4.89 4.92
C MET A 43 -0.11 4.02 4.16
N ALA A 44 -1.38 4.11 4.51
CA ALA A 44 -2.45 3.47 3.79
C ALA A 44 -3.00 4.43 2.72
N SER A 45 -2.77 4.10 1.44
CA SER A 45 -3.14 4.96 0.32
C SER A 45 -4.48 4.55 -0.28
N THR A 46 -5.36 5.52 -0.52
CA THR A 46 -6.65 5.33 -1.20
C THR A 46 -6.69 6.03 -2.56
N ASP A 47 -5.85 7.06 -2.76
CA ASP A 47 -5.80 7.82 -4.00
C ASP A 47 -5.12 7.03 -5.11
N ARG A 48 -5.80 6.91 -6.26
CA ARG A 48 -5.31 6.09 -7.37
C ARG A 48 -4.10 6.71 -8.06
N ASN A 49 -4.00 8.04 -8.13
CA ASN A 49 -2.84 8.70 -8.75
C ASN A 49 -1.60 8.52 -7.87
N LEU A 50 -1.77 8.58 -6.54
CA LEU A 50 -0.71 8.28 -5.59
C LEU A 50 -0.25 6.83 -5.70
N ILE A 51 -1.20 5.88 -5.78
CA ILE A 51 -0.88 4.46 -5.96
C ILE A 51 -0.09 4.24 -7.26
N ASP A 52 -0.54 4.83 -8.38
CA ASP A 52 0.14 4.73 -9.67
C ASP A 52 1.56 5.31 -9.62
N THR A 53 1.72 6.47 -8.98
CA THR A 53 3.03 7.10 -8.75
C THR A 53 3.94 6.16 -7.94
N ILE A 54 3.44 5.56 -6.86
CA ILE A 54 4.21 4.63 -6.04
C ILE A 54 4.63 3.40 -6.85
N LEU A 55 3.72 2.84 -7.66
CA LEU A 55 4.02 1.70 -8.54
C LEU A 55 5.09 2.06 -9.56
N HIS A 56 4.97 3.22 -10.21
CA HIS A 56 5.96 3.74 -11.14
C HIS A 56 7.32 3.87 -10.47
N GLU A 57 7.44 4.62 -9.38
CA GLU A 57 8.71 4.86 -8.69
C GLU A 57 9.32 3.57 -8.10
N CYS A 58 8.49 2.64 -7.62
CA CYS A 58 8.96 1.37 -7.09
C CYS A 58 9.48 0.45 -8.20
N HIS A 59 8.89 0.51 -9.40
CA HIS A 59 9.28 -0.31 -10.54
C HIS A 59 10.46 0.29 -11.32
N HIS A 60 10.48 1.62 -11.47
CA HIS A 60 11.52 2.37 -12.17
C HIS A 60 12.61 2.81 -11.18
N SER A 61 13.66 1.99 -11.02
CA SER A 61 14.83 2.42 -10.27
C SER A 61 15.75 3.26 -11.16
N VAL A 62 16.00 4.52 -10.78
CA VAL A 62 16.93 5.43 -11.48
C VAL A 62 18.33 4.83 -11.68
N ALA A 63 18.73 3.88 -10.81
CA ALA A 63 20.06 3.28 -10.81
C ALA A 63 20.21 1.97 -11.61
N ASP A 64 19.14 1.19 -11.83
CA ASP A 64 19.27 -0.24 -12.25
C ASP A 64 18.41 -0.60 -13.48
N GLY A 65 17.65 0.36 -14.04
CA GLY A 65 16.59 0.02 -14.99
C GLY A 65 15.36 -0.57 -14.29
N HIS A 66 14.49 -1.21 -15.06
CA HIS A 66 13.23 -1.76 -14.54
C HIS A 66 13.50 -2.91 -13.56
N LEU A 67 12.81 -2.89 -12.41
CA LEU A 67 12.94 -3.92 -11.41
C LEU A 67 12.04 -5.12 -11.71
N SER A 68 12.54 -6.31 -11.42
CA SER A 68 11.72 -7.53 -11.39
C SER A 68 10.51 -7.35 -10.46
N GLU A 69 9.43 -8.09 -10.73
CA GLU A 69 8.20 -8.05 -9.91
C GLU A 69 8.49 -8.23 -8.42
N ASP A 70 9.31 -9.22 -8.06
CA ASP A 70 9.69 -9.52 -6.67
C ASP A 70 10.36 -8.32 -5.96
N ARG A 71 11.28 -7.64 -6.65
CA ARG A 71 11.93 -6.44 -6.12
C ARG A 71 10.96 -5.26 -6.00
N THR A 72 10.05 -5.14 -6.95
CA THR A 72 8.99 -4.11 -6.92
C THR A 72 8.05 -4.35 -5.74
N LEU A 73 7.67 -5.61 -5.48
CA LEU A 73 6.85 -6.00 -4.33
C LEU A 73 7.50 -5.64 -3.01
N GLU A 74 8.79 -5.96 -2.83
CA GLU A 74 9.52 -5.65 -1.59
C GLU A 74 9.67 -4.14 -1.38
N ARG A 75 9.82 -3.33 -2.45
CA ARG A 75 9.79 -1.86 -2.34
C ARG A 75 8.42 -1.34 -1.93
N VAL A 76 7.37 -1.71 -2.65
CA VAL A 76 6.00 -1.23 -2.38
C VAL A 76 5.57 -1.55 -0.95
N LYS A 77 5.90 -2.75 -0.46
CA LYS A 77 5.66 -3.20 0.93
C LYS A 77 6.21 -2.25 1.99
N THR A 78 7.28 -1.52 1.69
CA THR A 78 7.92 -0.55 2.58
C THR A 78 7.47 0.89 2.36
N CYS A 79 6.80 1.18 1.24
CA CYS A 79 6.32 2.52 0.91
C CYS A 79 4.88 2.74 1.38
N SER A 80 3.94 1.87 0.99
CA SER A 80 2.53 2.09 1.20
C SER A 80 1.73 0.79 1.16
N TRP A 81 0.56 0.81 1.79
CA TRP A 81 -0.40 -0.28 1.77
C TRP A 81 -1.73 0.16 1.14
N TRP A 82 -2.39 -0.73 0.42
CA TRP A 82 -3.78 -0.62 -0.03
C TRP A 82 -4.36 -2.02 -0.26
N PRO A 83 -5.69 -2.20 -0.33
CA PRO A 83 -6.28 -3.49 -0.66
C PRO A 83 -5.74 -4.04 -1.98
N ASN A 84 -5.41 -5.34 -2.00
CA ASN A 84 -4.92 -6.03 -3.18
C ASN A 84 -3.62 -5.43 -3.78
N TRP A 85 -2.82 -4.69 -2.99
CA TRP A 85 -1.60 -4.05 -3.48
C TRP A 85 -0.63 -5.00 -4.20
N LYS A 86 -0.46 -6.22 -3.69
CA LYS A 86 0.38 -7.24 -4.34
C LYS A 86 -0.10 -7.60 -5.75
N LYS A 87 -1.42 -7.72 -5.91
CA LYS A 87 -2.03 -8.02 -7.22
C LYS A 87 -1.82 -6.86 -8.18
N HIS A 88 -2.04 -5.63 -7.72
CA HIS A 88 -1.83 -4.43 -8.54
C HIS A 88 -0.36 -4.29 -8.96
N VAL A 89 0.60 -4.62 -8.10
CA VAL A 89 2.03 -4.63 -8.46
C VAL A 89 2.31 -5.66 -9.56
N ALA A 90 1.80 -6.89 -9.42
CA ALA A 90 1.98 -7.93 -10.44
C ALA A 90 1.35 -7.53 -11.78
N GLU A 91 0.10 -7.03 -11.76
CA GLU A 91 -0.59 -6.51 -12.95
C GLU A 91 0.21 -5.38 -13.61
N TYR A 92 0.73 -4.44 -12.82
CA TYR A 92 1.55 -3.33 -13.33
C TYR A 92 2.85 -3.82 -13.98
N CYS A 93 3.57 -4.75 -13.32
CA CYS A 93 4.79 -5.32 -13.86
C CYS A 93 4.54 -6.10 -15.17
N GLN A 94 3.41 -6.82 -15.27
CA GLN A 94 3.03 -7.54 -16.49
C GLN A 94 2.69 -6.62 -17.66
N THR A 95 2.12 -5.43 -17.40
CA THR A 95 1.85 -4.43 -18.45
C THR A 95 3.09 -3.72 -18.96
N CYS A 96 4.26 -3.98 -18.39
CA CYS A 96 5.48 -3.31 -18.78
C CYS A 96 6.13 -4.00 -20.00
N ASP A 97 5.97 -3.40 -21.19
CA ASP A 97 6.55 -3.89 -22.45
C ASP A 97 8.07 -4.14 -22.42
N ARG A 98 8.80 -3.46 -21.51
CA ARG A 98 10.25 -3.60 -21.35
C ARG A 98 10.68 -4.74 -20.44
N CYS A 99 9.74 -5.31 -19.66
CA CYS A 99 9.98 -6.42 -18.74
C CYS A 99 9.49 -7.77 -19.30
N GLN A 100 8.79 -7.79 -20.44
CA GLN A 100 8.47 -8.98 -21.23
C GLN A 100 9.68 -9.46 -22.05
#